data_AF-A0A660UPM6-F1
#
_entry.id   AF-A0A660UPM6-F1
#
_cell.length_a   1.000
_cell.length_b   1.000
_cell.length_c   1.000
_cell.angle_alpha   90.00
_cell.angle_beta   90.00
_cell.angle_gamma   90.00
#
_symmetry.space_group_name_H-M   'P 1'
#
loop_
_entity.id
_entity.type
_entity.pdbx_description
1 polymer ?
#
loop_
_entity_poly.entity_id
_entity_poly.type
_entity_poly.pdbx_seq_one_letter_code
_entity_poly.pdbx_strand_id
1 'polypeptide(L)'
;LILCRSRGALAAGAVCAIMFVIAGVFGKALYRHRWLLLILIILVLIAGTAVVISYGMSHGTLPGGATMLVRWQYWDGAARMYADKPLTGVGGGNFADYYPRYKIPAAPETVADPHNFILSLLSQYGPLGAIGFVAGFVVILLRVAFRRPAEDASPPIIESASSNTRPLITVFFISIMLLVLRPVFVSCELGNRPDVIIYVYGILFVVPAAVFAAWYSILWASIGKITPPAIIQAVLRCTIAAAVLFFLVCMVVFRPSAVGIHGTLIASFAAYVMWTGQKYPARTTLKPAGATQIGLFCGIVAVAIANLIDFAIFEPAVAGLFWTMIACLFAVNSQRTDAGRVQFAPPKIARLAVLTTTAVLTFALLGWALIPPVRSGRNIQRALNDPFRRIELFDAAAKADPLSPMPPGLSAEACLRRYTKGNTRDTTLLQAVVDRRRIAIQRNKAGYRNYRKLAEVYELQAETERAFDALAEAARRYPGSDRIHLELARLAELLNRDDAAIAHYKTVVRIEDSYRDQFRIMYPGRKLFSRLGEKNYQLAKQRLAELGAE
;
A
#
# COMPACT_ATOMS: atom_id res chain seq x y z
N LEU A 1 8.00 -11.85 14.78
CA LEU A 1 9.16 -10.98 15.07
C LEU A 1 10.46 -11.78 15.13
N ILE A 2 10.60 -12.66 16.12
CA ILE A 2 11.81 -13.47 16.34
C ILE A 2 12.09 -14.42 15.17
N LEU A 3 11.07 -15.12 14.68
CA LEU A 3 11.20 -16.06 13.54
C LEU A 3 11.61 -15.36 12.23
N CYS A 4 11.28 -14.08 12.04
CA CYS A 4 11.58 -13.33 10.82
C CYS A 4 12.86 -12.47 10.94
N ARG A 5 13.50 -12.45 12.11
CA ARG A 5 14.67 -11.60 12.43
C ARG A 5 14.55 -10.13 12.00
N SER A 6 13.33 -9.57 11.96
CA SER A 6 13.12 -8.17 11.58
C SER A 6 13.54 -7.25 12.71
N ARG A 7 14.63 -6.49 12.50
CA ARG A 7 15.18 -5.54 13.48
C ARG A 7 14.20 -4.42 13.81
N GLY A 8 13.54 -3.87 12.79
CA GLY A 8 12.55 -2.79 12.98
C GLY A 8 11.35 -3.26 13.80
N ALA A 9 10.86 -4.45 13.51
CA ALA A 9 9.69 -4.97 14.19
C ALA A 9 10.02 -5.45 15.63
N LEU A 10 11.25 -5.92 15.89
CA LEU A 10 11.74 -6.17 17.26
C LEU A 10 11.87 -4.87 18.07
N ALA A 11 12.41 -3.80 17.48
CA ALA A 11 12.52 -2.50 18.12
C ALA A 11 11.14 -1.91 18.46
N ALA A 12 10.18 -1.97 17.53
CA ALA A 12 8.80 -1.54 17.78
C ALA A 12 8.12 -2.37 18.89
N GLY A 13 8.37 -3.69 18.92
CA GLY A 13 7.89 -4.56 20.00
C GLY A 13 8.47 -4.21 21.37
N ALA A 14 9.77 -3.88 21.44
CA ALA A 14 10.41 -3.44 22.67
C ALA A 14 9.83 -2.10 23.18
N VAL A 15 9.66 -1.12 22.28
CA VAL A 15 9.00 0.15 22.61
C VAL A 15 7.58 -0.07 23.13
N CYS A 16 6.81 -0.96 22.48
CA CYS A 16 5.47 -1.31 22.93
C CYS A 16 5.45 -1.90 24.35
N ALA A 17 6.38 -2.82 24.65
CA ALA A 17 6.48 -3.44 25.97
C ALA A 17 6.88 -2.43 27.06
N ILE A 18 7.86 -1.56 26.77
CA ILE A 18 8.29 -0.50 27.68
C ILE A 18 7.15 0.48 27.94
N MET A 19 6.46 0.93 26.90
CA MET A 19 5.29 1.81 27.03
C MET A 19 4.18 1.16 27.88
N PHE A 20 3.92 -0.13 27.69
CA PHE A 20 2.91 -0.87 28.46
C PHE A 20 3.27 -0.93 29.95
N VAL A 21 4.52 -1.25 30.29
CA VAL A 21 5.00 -1.31 31.68
C VAL A 21 4.97 0.07 32.32
N ILE A 22 5.48 1.11 31.64
CA ILE A 22 5.47 2.49 32.14
C ILE A 22 4.04 2.97 32.40
N ALA A 23 3.11 2.71 31.47
CA ALA A 23 1.71 3.07 31.63
C ALA A 23 1.03 2.30 32.77
N GLY A 24 1.37 1.02 32.97
CA GLY A 24 0.86 0.18 34.05
C GLY A 24 1.34 0.61 35.44
N VAL A 25 2.62 0.98 35.58
CA VAL A 25 3.24 1.34 36.87
C VAL A 25 3.01 2.81 37.21
N PHE A 26 3.18 3.73 36.25
CA PHE A 26 3.17 5.18 36.48
C PHE A 26 1.91 5.89 35.97
N GLY A 27 0.85 5.14 35.63
CA GLY A 27 -0.35 5.68 34.97
C GLY A 27 -0.96 6.94 35.62
N LYS A 28 -1.03 6.99 36.97
CA LYS A 28 -1.56 8.17 37.70
C LYS A 28 -0.66 9.41 37.53
N ALA A 29 0.65 9.24 37.64
CA ALA A 29 1.62 10.33 37.47
C ALA A 29 1.68 10.81 36.02
N LEU A 30 1.65 9.88 35.05
CA LEU A 30 1.58 10.20 33.62
C LEU A 30 0.33 11.02 33.30
N TYR A 31 -0.82 10.64 33.86
CA TYR A 31 -2.06 11.39 33.67
C TYR A 31 -1.98 12.81 34.26
N ARG A 32 -1.40 12.97 35.46
CA ARG A 32 -1.21 14.27 36.11
C ARG A 32 -0.40 15.24 35.23
N HIS A 33 0.64 14.75 34.55
CA HIS A 33 1.54 15.56 33.72
C HIS A 33 1.29 15.41 32.19
N ARG A 34 0.14 14.87 31.78
CA ARG A 34 -0.16 14.53 30.38
C ARG A 34 0.02 15.64 29.34
N TRP A 35 -0.19 16.91 29.70
CA TRP A 35 0.05 18.04 28.79
C TRP A 35 1.55 18.26 28.56
N LEU A 36 2.33 18.26 29.64
CA LEU A 36 3.80 18.33 29.57
C LEU A 36 4.36 17.13 28.80
N LEU A 37 3.83 15.93 29.04
CA LEU A 37 4.23 14.72 28.33
C LEU A 37 3.86 14.77 26.85
N LEU A 38 2.68 15.29 26.48
CA LEU A 38 2.30 15.47 25.08
C LEU A 38 3.25 16.45 24.37
N ILE A 39 3.54 17.59 25.00
CA ILE A 39 4.49 18.57 24.47
C ILE A 39 5.87 17.94 24.33
N LEU A 40 6.36 17.23 25.35
CA LEU A 40 7.63 16.53 25.32
C LEU A 40 7.68 15.48 24.20
N ILE A 41 6.63 14.67 24.02
CA ILE A 41 6.56 13.69 22.93
C ILE A 41 6.61 14.37 21.57
N ILE A 42 5.88 15.47 21.37
CA ILE A 42 5.90 16.23 20.11
C ILE A 42 7.31 16.80 19.87
N LEU A 43 7.94 17.40 20.87
CA LEU A 43 9.30 17.93 20.77
C LEU A 43 10.32 16.84 20.45
N VAL A 44 10.24 15.68 21.12
CA VAL A 44 11.11 14.53 20.86
C VAL A 44 10.90 13.99 19.44
N LEU A 45 9.65 13.93 18.95
CA LEU A 45 9.37 13.51 17.58
C LEU A 45 9.96 14.49 16.56
N ILE A 46 9.77 15.80 16.76
CA ILE A 46 10.33 16.85 15.89
C ILE A 46 11.86 16.78 15.89
N ALA A 47 12.48 16.73 17.07
CA ALA A 47 13.94 16.66 17.21
C ALA A 47 14.49 15.36 16.60
N GLY A 48 13.84 14.22 16.85
CA GLY A 48 14.23 12.93 16.27
C GLY A 48 14.13 12.92 14.75
N THR A 49 13.04 13.45 14.19
CA THR A 49 12.89 13.61 12.74
C THR A 49 13.96 14.54 12.16
N ALA A 50 14.25 15.67 12.81
CA ALA A 50 15.29 16.60 12.38
C ALA A 50 16.68 15.94 12.38
N VAL A 51 17.02 15.17 13.42
CA VAL A 51 18.28 14.41 13.50
C VAL A 51 18.37 13.38 12.38
N VAL A 52 17.31 12.61 12.12
CA VAL A 52 17.27 11.59 11.06
C VAL A 52 17.45 12.23 9.68
N ILE A 53 16.75 13.33 9.41
CA ILE A 53 16.87 14.07 8.14
C ILE A 53 18.29 14.65 8.01
N SER A 54 18.81 15.30 9.05
CA SER A 54 20.15 15.89 9.05
C SER A 54 21.23 14.83 8.81
N TYR A 55 21.10 13.65 9.44
CA TYR A 55 22.00 12.52 9.20
C TYR A 55 21.91 12.04 7.76
N GLY A 56 20.70 11.82 7.24
CA GLY A 56 20.49 11.37 5.86
C GLY A 56 21.02 12.36 4.83
N MET A 57 20.82 13.66 5.04
CA MET A 57 21.33 14.71 4.16
C MET A 57 22.87 14.81 4.17
N SER A 58 23.50 14.61 5.34
CA SER A 58 24.96 14.70 5.47
C SER A 58 25.70 13.44 4.99
N HIS A 59 25.10 12.26 5.15
CA HIS A 59 25.75 10.98 4.85
C HIS A 59 25.23 10.28 3.60
N GLY A 60 24.12 10.76 3.01
CA GLY A 60 23.46 10.10 1.88
C GLY A 60 22.89 8.72 2.21
N THR A 61 22.71 8.39 3.49
CA THR A 61 22.25 7.09 3.98
C THR A 61 21.60 7.20 5.36
N LEU A 62 20.86 6.18 5.79
CA LEU A 62 20.40 6.03 7.17
C LEU A 62 21.29 5.03 7.93
N PRO A 63 21.39 5.13 9.28
CA PRO A 63 22.16 4.17 10.08
C PRO A 63 21.60 2.76 9.94
N GLY A 64 22.44 1.78 9.58
CA GLY A 64 22.05 0.37 9.47
C GLY A 64 22.50 -0.37 8.20
N GLY A 65 23.44 0.20 7.43
CA GLY A 65 24.11 -0.46 6.30
C GLY A 65 23.35 -0.37 4.98
N ALA A 66 23.59 -1.32 4.06
CA ALA A 66 23.09 -1.28 2.69
C ALA A 66 21.55 -1.20 2.58
N THR A 67 20.81 -1.84 3.47
CA THR A 67 19.34 -1.78 3.46
C THR A 67 18.83 -0.39 3.80
N MET A 68 19.49 0.31 4.72
CA MET A 68 19.14 1.66 5.17
C MET A 68 19.59 2.73 4.18
N LEU A 69 20.70 2.50 3.46
CA LEU A 69 21.07 3.29 2.28
C LEU A 69 19.94 3.28 1.25
N VAL A 70 19.45 2.10 0.90
CA VAL A 70 18.36 1.95 -0.08
C VAL A 70 17.07 2.61 0.41
N ARG A 71 16.73 2.51 1.71
CA ARG A 71 15.58 3.22 2.29
C ARG A 71 15.71 4.74 2.18
N TRP A 72 16.90 5.29 2.45
CA TRP A 72 17.15 6.71 2.27
C TRP A 72 16.92 7.16 0.82
N GLN A 73 17.36 6.37 -0.16
CA GLN A 73 17.13 6.67 -1.58
C GLN A 73 15.64 6.73 -1.94
N TYR A 74 14.82 5.89 -1.29
CA TYR A 74 13.37 5.91 -1.48
C TYR A 74 12.78 7.19 -0.93
N TRP A 75 13.26 7.62 0.23
CA TRP A 75 12.81 8.83 0.89
C TRP A 75 13.22 10.09 0.13
N ASP A 76 14.46 10.15 -0.34
CA ASP A 76 14.95 11.23 -1.21
C ASP A 76 14.13 11.34 -2.51
N GLY A 77 13.92 10.21 -3.20
CA GLY A 77 13.08 10.20 -4.40
C GLY A 77 11.62 10.59 -4.14
N ALA A 78 11.04 10.15 -3.02
CA ALA A 78 9.68 10.51 -2.62
C ALA A 78 9.55 11.97 -2.18
N ALA A 79 10.57 12.53 -1.52
CA ALA A 79 10.60 13.93 -1.13
C ALA A 79 10.68 14.83 -2.36
N ARG A 80 11.50 14.49 -3.36
CA ARG A 80 11.54 15.19 -4.66
C ARG A 80 10.20 15.09 -5.39
N MET A 81 9.60 13.90 -5.40
CA MET A 81 8.26 13.70 -5.99
C MET A 81 7.19 14.57 -5.31
N TYR A 82 7.23 14.70 -3.99
CA TYR A 82 6.33 15.57 -3.24
C TYR A 82 6.61 17.05 -3.51
N ALA A 83 7.87 17.47 -3.57
CA ALA A 83 8.27 18.84 -3.87
C ALA A 83 7.76 19.31 -5.25
N ASP A 84 7.71 18.40 -6.24
CA ASP A 84 7.16 18.69 -7.58
C ASP A 84 5.63 18.87 -7.57
N LYS A 85 4.90 18.25 -6.63
CA LYS A 85 3.42 18.33 -6.53
C LYS A 85 2.95 18.46 -5.08
N PRO A 86 3.23 19.58 -4.40
CA PRO A 86 3.10 19.69 -2.95
C PRO A 86 1.65 19.73 -2.44
N LEU A 87 0.67 20.06 -3.29
CA LEU A 87 -0.73 20.17 -2.86
C LEU A 87 -1.50 18.86 -2.98
N THR A 88 -1.34 18.16 -4.10
CA THR A 88 -2.16 16.99 -4.44
C THR A 88 -1.37 15.68 -4.38
N GLY A 89 -0.05 15.74 -4.38
CA GLY A 89 0.78 14.59 -4.75
C GLY A 89 0.56 14.17 -6.22
N VAL A 90 1.00 12.95 -6.54
CA VAL A 90 0.89 12.33 -7.87
C VAL A 90 -0.39 11.51 -8.07
N GLY A 91 -1.25 11.42 -7.05
CA GLY A 91 -2.45 10.58 -7.02
C GLY A 91 -2.18 9.17 -6.46
N GLY A 92 -3.15 8.64 -5.73
CA GLY A 92 -3.08 7.31 -5.11
C GLY A 92 -2.84 6.18 -6.11
N GLY A 93 -1.82 5.36 -5.86
CA GLY A 93 -1.44 4.24 -6.72
C GLY A 93 -0.52 4.60 -7.89
N ASN A 94 -0.16 5.89 -8.06
CA ASN A 94 0.72 6.32 -9.16
C ASN A 94 2.20 6.37 -8.79
N PHE A 95 2.58 6.12 -7.53
CA PHE A 95 3.97 6.24 -7.08
C PHE A 95 4.94 5.43 -7.96
N ALA A 96 4.63 4.18 -8.28
CA ALA A 96 5.47 3.31 -9.10
C ALA A 96 5.75 3.84 -10.52
N ASP A 97 4.82 4.62 -11.08
CA ASP A 97 4.94 5.18 -12.42
C ASP A 97 5.75 6.48 -12.43
N TYR A 98 5.66 7.27 -11.35
CA TYR A 98 6.39 8.53 -11.21
C TYR A 98 7.79 8.36 -10.60
N TYR A 99 7.98 7.38 -9.71
CA TYR A 99 9.23 7.17 -8.99
C TYR A 99 10.49 7.03 -9.88
N PRO A 100 10.45 6.37 -11.06
CA PRO A 100 11.60 6.32 -11.97
C PRO A 100 12.15 7.69 -12.37
N ARG A 101 11.32 8.74 -12.39
CA ARG A 101 11.74 10.12 -12.68
C ARG A 101 12.57 10.73 -11.55
N TYR A 102 12.28 10.37 -10.31
CA TYR A 102 12.83 11.01 -9.12
C TYR A 102 13.92 10.21 -8.42
N LYS A 103 14.00 8.90 -8.67
CA LYS A 103 15.05 8.05 -8.08
C LYS A 103 16.43 8.48 -8.56
N ILE A 104 17.43 8.38 -7.69
CA ILE A 104 18.81 8.62 -8.09
C ILE A 104 19.27 7.57 -9.12
N PRO A 105 20.15 7.91 -10.09
CA PRO A 105 20.55 6.97 -11.13
C PRO A 105 21.26 5.71 -10.61
N ALA A 106 22.00 5.81 -9.51
CA ALA A 106 22.68 4.69 -8.87
C ALA A 106 21.73 3.73 -8.13
N ALA A 107 20.48 4.13 -7.87
CA ALA A 107 19.55 3.30 -7.10
C ALA A 107 19.27 1.97 -7.83
N PRO A 108 19.51 0.81 -7.19
CA PRO A 108 19.32 -0.49 -7.82
C PRO A 108 17.84 -0.80 -8.03
N GLU A 109 16.99 -0.33 -7.11
CA GLU A 109 15.57 -0.70 -7.05
C GLU A 109 14.69 0.40 -7.65
N THR A 110 13.58 -0.03 -8.25
CA THR A 110 12.48 0.83 -8.68
C THR A 110 11.25 0.33 -7.94
N VAL A 111 10.80 1.09 -6.94
CA VAL A 111 9.80 0.64 -5.95
C VAL A 111 8.41 1.23 -6.20
N ALA A 112 7.40 0.59 -5.62
CA ALA A 112 6.01 1.01 -5.69
C ALA A 112 5.56 1.88 -4.51
N ASP A 113 6.34 1.92 -3.43
CA ASP A 113 6.12 2.79 -2.27
C ASP A 113 7.46 3.14 -1.59
N PRO A 114 7.52 4.25 -0.83
CA PRO A 114 8.77 4.71 -0.21
C PRO A 114 9.15 4.01 1.11
N HIS A 115 8.38 3.03 1.58
CA HIS A 115 8.50 2.39 2.90
C HIS A 115 8.52 3.41 4.05
N ASN A 116 7.67 4.42 3.92
CA ASN A 116 7.40 5.43 4.93
C ASN A 116 5.98 5.95 4.67
N PHE A 117 5.04 5.63 5.56
CA PHE A 117 3.64 5.95 5.30
C PHE A 117 3.36 7.46 5.17
N ILE A 118 4.14 8.32 5.85
CA ILE A 118 4.00 9.78 5.76
C ILE A 118 4.44 10.26 4.38
N LEU A 119 5.62 9.84 3.91
CA LEU A 119 6.09 10.17 2.56
C LEU A 119 5.19 9.58 1.48
N SER A 120 4.64 8.39 1.72
CA SER A 120 3.65 7.76 0.85
C SER A 120 2.36 8.61 0.76
N LEU A 121 1.85 9.10 1.90
CA LEU A 121 0.68 9.98 1.95
C LEU A 121 0.94 11.32 1.26
N LEU A 122 2.06 11.98 1.56
CA LEU A 122 2.40 13.27 1.00
C LEU A 122 2.62 13.19 -0.51
N SER A 123 3.42 12.24 -0.97
CA SER A 123 3.73 12.08 -2.39
C SER A 123 2.53 11.64 -3.23
N GLN A 124 1.56 10.90 -2.68
CA GLN A 124 0.42 10.38 -3.44
C GLN A 124 -0.90 11.14 -3.24
N TYR A 125 -1.14 11.71 -2.06
CA TYR A 125 -2.40 12.36 -1.70
C TYR A 125 -2.22 13.80 -1.19
N GLY A 126 -0.98 14.29 -1.11
CA GLY A 126 -0.66 15.61 -0.58
C GLY A 126 -0.96 15.77 0.92
N PRO A 127 -0.86 17.01 1.43
CA PRO A 127 -1.07 17.33 2.84
C PRO A 127 -2.49 17.00 3.30
N LEU A 128 -3.49 17.16 2.43
CA LEU A 128 -4.88 16.85 2.79
C LEU A 128 -5.07 15.37 3.12
N GLY A 129 -4.51 14.47 2.29
CA GLY A 129 -4.54 13.04 2.56
C GLY A 129 -3.75 12.67 3.82
N ALA A 130 -2.58 13.27 4.01
CA ALA A 130 -1.75 13.05 5.20
C ALA A 130 -2.45 13.49 6.49
N ILE A 131 -3.02 14.70 6.51
CA ILE A 131 -3.76 15.25 7.65
C ILE A 131 -4.99 14.40 7.94
N GLY A 132 -5.77 14.04 6.92
CA GLY A 132 -6.96 13.22 7.09
C GLY A 132 -6.65 11.84 7.70
N PHE A 133 -5.59 11.19 7.22
CA PHE A 133 -5.15 9.90 7.74
C PHE A 133 -4.65 10.01 9.19
N VAL A 134 -3.77 10.97 9.48
CA VAL A 134 -3.20 11.16 10.82
C VAL A 134 -4.28 11.56 11.83
N ALA A 135 -5.18 12.47 11.46
CA ALA A 135 -6.30 12.87 12.31
C ALA A 135 -7.20 11.69 12.67
N GLY A 136 -7.40 10.75 11.73
CA GLY A 136 -8.26 9.58 11.90
C GLY A 136 -7.92 8.73 13.13
N PHE A 137 -6.63 8.56 13.46
CA PHE A 137 -6.22 7.81 14.66
C PHE A 137 -5.80 8.72 15.82
N VAL A 138 -5.15 9.87 15.56
CA VAL A 138 -4.68 10.79 16.61
C VAL A 138 -5.84 11.31 17.45
N VAL A 139 -6.98 11.67 16.85
CA VAL A 139 -8.15 12.15 17.60
C VAL A 139 -8.65 11.10 18.59
N ILE A 140 -8.64 9.82 18.21
CA ILE A 140 -9.06 8.72 19.07
C ILE A 140 -8.04 8.51 20.19
N LEU A 141 -6.74 8.53 19.88
CA LEU A 141 -5.67 8.42 20.88
C LEU A 141 -5.72 9.56 21.90
N LEU A 142 -5.91 10.81 21.46
CA LEU A 142 -6.07 11.96 22.35
C LEU A 142 -7.32 11.82 23.22
N ARG A 143 -8.46 11.43 22.66
CA ARG A 143 -9.68 11.18 23.46
C ARG A 143 -9.49 10.11 24.53
N VAL A 144 -8.63 9.13 24.29
CA VAL A 144 -8.30 8.06 25.24
C VAL A 144 -7.33 8.58 26.31
N ALA A 145 -6.26 9.26 25.90
CA ALA A 145 -5.21 9.76 26.79
C ALA A 145 -5.68 10.89 27.72
N PHE A 146 -6.63 11.73 27.27
CA PHE A 146 -7.05 12.92 28.01
C PHE A 146 -8.32 12.72 28.87
N ARG A 147 -8.80 11.49 29.04
CA ARG A 147 -10.00 11.21 29.85
C ARG A 147 -9.72 11.20 31.35
N ARG A 148 -10.59 11.84 32.15
CA ARG A 148 -10.51 11.84 33.62
C ARG A 148 -10.72 10.42 34.16
N PRO A 149 -9.81 9.90 35.01
CA PRO A 149 -10.10 8.72 35.83
C PRO A 149 -11.34 9.02 36.67
N ALA A 150 -12.31 8.11 36.68
CA ALA A 150 -13.41 8.17 37.63
C ALA A 150 -12.88 7.77 39.02
N GLU A 151 -13.27 8.49 40.06
CA GLU A 151 -13.07 8.11 41.46
C GLU A 151 -14.03 6.99 41.88
N ASP A 152 -13.63 6.30 42.94
CA ASP A 152 -14.02 4.95 43.37
C ASP A 152 -15.51 4.60 43.25
N ALA A 153 -15.77 3.41 42.69
CA ALA A 153 -17.09 2.78 42.75
C ALA A 153 -16.97 1.25 42.80
N SER A 154 -17.81 0.64 43.64
CA SER A 154 -17.87 -0.78 44.04
C SER A 154 -18.02 -1.80 42.90
N PRO A 155 -17.64 -3.09 43.11
CA PRO A 155 -17.72 -4.12 42.07
C PRO A 155 -19.17 -4.51 41.72
N PRO A 156 -19.46 -4.91 40.47
CA PRO A 156 -20.81 -5.27 40.03
C PRO A 156 -21.21 -6.69 40.46
N ILE A 157 -22.52 -6.90 40.67
CA ILE A 157 -23.16 -8.21 40.83
C ILE A 157 -23.26 -8.89 39.46
N ILE A 158 -22.84 -10.15 39.37
CA ILE A 158 -22.78 -10.96 38.15
C ILE A 158 -24.10 -11.74 38.00
N GLU A 159 -24.87 -11.46 36.94
CA GLU A 159 -25.92 -12.38 36.46
C GLU A 159 -25.41 -13.17 35.24
N SER A 160 -25.67 -14.49 35.26
CA SER A 160 -25.26 -15.43 34.23
C SER A 160 -26.15 -15.32 32.98
N ALA A 161 -25.58 -14.89 31.86
CA ALA A 161 -26.25 -14.98 30.56
C ALA A 161 -26.14 -16.41 29.99
N SER A 162 -27.26 -16.95 29.52
CA SER A 162 -27.35 -18.30 28.95
C SER A 162 -26.56 -18.46 27.65
N SER A 163 -26.02 -19.67 27.45
CA SER A 163 -25.15 -20.02 26.32
C SER A 163 -25.91 -19.99 24.99
N ASN A 164 -25.66 -18.95 24.19
CA ASN A 164 -26.24 -18.81 22.85
C ASN A 164 -25.30 -19.46 21.81
N THR A 165 -25.76 -20.51 21.11
CA THR A 165 -25.01 -21.33 20.13
C THR A 165 -24.94 -20.76 18.71
N ARG A 166 -25.66 -19.66 18.45
CA ARG A 166 -25.61 -18.89 17.19
C ARG A 166 -24.21 -18.43 16.68
N PRO A 167 -23.17 -18.19 17.52
CA PRO A 167 -21.86 -17.74 17.04
C PRO A 167 -21.00 -18.84 16.42
N LEU A 168 -21.14 -20.10 16.85
CA LEU A 168 -20.47 -21.24 16.20
C LEU A 168 -20.96 -21.39 14.76
N ILE A 169 -22.25 -21.14 14.53
CA ILE A 169 -22.87 -21.11 13.21
C ILE A 169 -22.29 -19.95 12.37
N THR A 170 -22.19 -18.74 12.92
CA THR A 170 -21.60 -17.60 12.18
C THR A 170 -20.12 -17.81 11.83
N VAL A 171 -19.32 -18.38 12.72
CA VAL A 171 -17.90 -18.71 12.45
C VAL A 171 -17.78 -19.79 11.40
N PHE A 172 -18.63 -20.83 11.47
CA PHE A 172 -18.69 -21.90 10.48
C PHE A 172 -19.06 -21.36 9.09
N PHE A 173 -20.12 -20.54 9.00
CA PHE A 173 -20.54 -19.92 7.73
C PHE A 173 -19.49 -18.96 7.16
N ILE A 174 -18.86 -18.11 7.99
CA ILE A 174 -17.79 -17.21 7.54
C ILE A 174 -16.56 -18.00 7.10
N SER A 175 -16.18 -19.07 7.81
CA SER A 175 -15.04 -19.93 7.46
C SER A 175 -15.30 -20.74 6.18
N ILE A 176 -16.52 -21.24 5.98
CA ILE A 176 -16.94 -21.87 4.73
C ILE A 176 -16.97 -20.85 3.60
N MET A 177 -17.49 -19.65 3.84
CA MET A 177 -17.51 -18.57 2.84
C MET A 177 -16.09 -18.14 2.46
N LEU A 178 -15.15 -18.10 3.41
CA LEU A 178 -13.71 -17.89 3.19
C LEU A 178 -13.05 -19.00 2.37
N LEU A 179 -13.48 -20.26 2.54
CA LEU A 179 -12.97 -21.40 1.78
C LEU A 179 -13.57 -21.50 0.37
N VAL A 180 -14.83 -21.08 0.19
CA VAL A 180 -15.58 -21.24 -1.08
C VAL A 180 -15.47 -20.02 -2.00
N LEU A 181 -15.57 -18.79 -1.48
CA LEU A 181 -15.50 -17.59 -2.34
C LEU A 181 -14.06 -17.27 -2.75
N ARG A 182 -13.06 -17.59 -1.94
CA ARG A 182 -11.68 -17.18 -2.16
C ARG A 182 -11.03 -17.79 -3.42
N PRO A 183 -11.23 -19.09 -3.75
CA PRO A 183 -10.75 -19.66 -5.02
C PRO A 183 -11.38 -19.02 -6.27
N VAL A 184 -12.59 -18.46 -6.14
CA VAL A 184 -13.29 -17.80 -7.27
C VAL A 184 -12.65 -16.46 -7.63
N PHE A 185 -11.97 -15.81 -6.68
CA PHE A 185 -11.40 -14.47 -6.85
C PHE A 185 -9.87 -14.43 -6.89
N VAL A 186 -9.19 -15.42 -6.31
CA VAL A 186 -7.73 -15.53 -6.36
C VAL A 186 -7.31 -16.30 -7.61
N SER A 187 -6.84 -15.58 -8.62
CA SER A 187 -6.25 -16.18 -9.81
C SER A 187 -4.82 -16.64 -9.51
N CYS A 188 -4.68 -17.80 -8.86
CA CYS A 188 -3.38 -18.48 -8.80
C CYS A 188 -3.18 -19.29 -10.08
N GLU A 189 -2.08 -19.04 -10.81
CA GLU A 189 -1.58 -19.98 -11.81
C GLU A 189 -1.11 -21.25 -11.10
N LEU A 190 -2.06 -22.14 -10.84
CA LEU A 190 -1.80 -23.46 -10.31
C LEU A 190 -1.18 -24.27 -11.45
N GLY A 191 0.15 -24.41 -11.45
CA GLY A 191 0.82 -25.32 -12.36
C GLY A 191 0.29 -26.76 -12.20
N ASN A 192 0.58 -27.64 -13.15
CA ASN A 192 0.01 -29.00 -13.21
C ASN A 192 0.54 -29.97 -12.12
N ARG A 193 1.32 -29.49 -11.16
CA ARG A 193 1.96 -30.31 -10.14
C ARG A 193 1.08 -30.42 -8.89
N PRO A 194 0.55 -31.62 -8.55
CA PRO A 194 -0.42 -31.78 -7.48
C PRO A 194 0.14 -31.42 -6.10
N ASP A 195 1.43 -31.61 -5.87
CA ASP A 195 2.14 -31.22 -4.65
C ASP A 195 2.16 -29.70 -4.46
N VAL A 196 2.40 -28.95 -5.54
CA VAL A 196 2.37 -27.47 -5.52
C VAL A 196 0.94 -26.97 -5.31
N ILE A 197 -0.04 -27.62 -5.93
CA ILE A 197 -1.47 -27.32 -5.76
C ILE A 197 -1.86 -27.51 -4.29
N ILE A 198 -1.55 -28.66 -3.68
CA ILE A 198 -1.88 -28.95 -2.28
C ILE A 198 -1.19 -27.97 -1.34
N TYR A 199 0.08 -27.64 -1.59
CA TYR A 199 0.83 -26.67 -0.80
C TYR A 199 0.23 -25.25 -0.89
N VAL A 200 -0.07 -24.80 -2.11
CA VAL A 200 -0.72 -23.51 -2.39
C VAL A 200 -2.09 -23.45 -1.73
N TYR A 201 -2.95 -24.47 -1.90
CA TYR A 201 -4.26 -24.51 -1.27
C TYR A 201 -4.17 -24.59 0.26
N GLY A 202 -3.27 -25.41 0.79
CA GLY A 202 -3.02 -25.56 2.21
C GLY A 202 -2.57 -24.26 2.86
N ILE A 203 -1.52 -23.63 2.33
CA ILE A 203 -0.95 -22.42 2.93
C ILE A 203 -1.74 -21.17 2.61
N LEU A 204 -2.21 -20.99 1.38
CA LEU A 204 -2.93 -19.78 1.03
C LEU A 204 -4.37 -19.83 1.52
N PHE A 205 -5.04 -20.98 1.64
CA PHE A 205 -6.48 -21.04 1.92
C PHE A 205 -6.81 -21.70 3.26
N VAL A 206 -6.30 -22.91 3.51
CA VAL A 206 -6.64 -23.71 4.72
C VAL A 206 -6.03 -23.11 5.98
N VAL A 207 -4.73 -22.81 5.97
CA VAL A 207 -4.00 -22.27 7.13
C VAL A 207 -4.60 -20.94 7.61
N PRO A 208 -4.89 -19.94 6.75
CA PRO A 208 -5.53 -18.71 7.19
C PRO A 208 -6.94 -18.91 7.74
N ALA A 209 -7.73 -19.81 7.15
CA ALA A 209 -9.07 -20.14 7.66
C ALA A 209 -8.99 -20.84 9.03
N ALA A 210 -8.04 -21.77 9.21
CA ALA A 210 -7.81 -22.47 10.46
C ALA A 210 -7.26 -21.54 11.56
N VAL A 211 -6.30 -20.67 11.23
CA VAL A 211 -5.77 -19.65 12.14
C VAL A 211 -6.86 -18.65 12.51
N PHE A 212 -7.70 -18.24 11.57
CA PHE A 212 -8.85 -17.38 11.84
C PHE A 212 -9.85 -18.06 12.78
N ALA A 213 -10.25 -19.31 12.49
CA ALA A 213 -11.16 -20.06 13.33
C ALA A 213 -10.59 -20.26 14.74
N ALA A 214 -9.30 -20.60 14.86
CA ALA A 214 -8.61 -20.75 16.13
C ALA A 214 -8.54 -19.42 16.91
N TRP A 215 -8.10 -18.33 16.27
CA TRP A 215 -7.98 -17.01 16.89
C TRP A 215 -9.34 -16.46 17.34
N TYR A 216 -10.37 -16.59 16.49
CA TYR A 216 -11.74 -16.20 16.83
C TYR A 216 -12.29 -17.06 17.98
N SER A 217 -12.01 -18.36 18.00
CA SER A 217 -12.44 -19.27 19.07
C SER A 217 -11.77 -18.94 20.40
N ILE A 218 -10.48 -18.58 20.38
CA ILE A 218 -9.72 -18.14 21.57
C ILE A 218 -10.25 -16.80 22.07
N LEU A 219 -10.45 -15.82 21.19
CA LEU A 219 -11.07 -14.53 21.53
C LEU A 219 -12.45 -14.75 22.14
N TRP A 220 -13.29 -15.57 21.52
CA TRP A 220 -14.64 -15.87 21.99
C TRP A 220 -14.67 -16.59 23.34
N ALA A 221 -13.85 -17.62 23.51
CA ALA A 221 -13.70 -18.35 24.77
C ALA A 221 -13.20 -17.42 25.90
N SER A 222 -12.41 -16.40 25.55
CA SER A 222 -11.94 -15.36 26.47
C SER A 222 -13.02 -14.30 26.77
N ILE A 223 -13.90 -14.01 25.81
CA ILE A 223 -15.05 -13.11 25.96
C ILE A 223 -16.16 -13.75 26.79
N GLY A 224 -16.33 -15.07 26.80
CA GLY A 224 -17.33 -15.77 27.63
C GLY A 224 -16.99 -15.80 29.12
N LYS A 225 -15.71 -15.62 29.50
CA LYS A 225 -15.25 -15.59 30.89
C LYS A 225 -15.28 -14.20 31.54
N ILE A 226 -15.51 -13.17 30.74
CA ILE A 226 -15.67 -11.79 31.18
C ILE A 226 -17.12 -11.46 30.87
N THR A 227 -17.85 -10.80 31.75
CA THR A 227 -19.25 -10.39 31.51
C THR A 227 -19.31 -8.92 31.07
N PRO A 228 -18.89 -8.56 29.85
CA PRO A 228 -19.16 -7.22 29.35
C PRO A 228 -20.62 -7.12 28.88
N PRO A 229 -21.24 -5.92 28.94
CA PRO A 229 -22.59 -5.71 28.46
C PRO A 229 -22.78 -6.13 26.99
N ALA A 230 -24.00 -6.52 26.63
CA ALA A 230 -24.38 -7.04 25.30
C ALA A 230 -23.90 -6.19 24.10
N ILE A 231 -23.67 -4.89 24.32
CA ILE A 231 -23.13 -3.92 23.36
C ILE A 231 -21.64 -4.16 23.06
N ILE A 232 -20.79 -4.53 24.04
CA ILE A 232 -19.39 -4.92 23.75
C ILE A 232 -19.40 -6.13 22.85
N GLN A 233 -20.25 -7.11 23.15
CA GLN A 233 -20.34 -8.32 22.35
C GLN A 233 -20.83 -7.98 20.93
N ALA A 234 -21.83 -7.11 20.76
CA ALA A 234 -22.29 -6.68 19.45
C ALA A 234 -21.23 -5.88 18.67
N VAL A 235 -20.59 -4.89 19.29
CA VAL A 235 -19.57 -4.04 18.65
C VAL A 235 -18.32 -4.84 18.32
N LEU A 236 -17.86 -5.71 19.21
CA LEU A 236 -16.70 -6.57 18.95
C LEU A 236 -17.03 -7.60 17.86
N ARG A 237 -18.23 -8.20 17.86
CA ARG A 237 -18.70 -9.10 16.79
C ARG A 237 -18.82 -8.38 15.45
N CYS A 238 -19.36 -7.16 15.41
CA CYS A 238 -19.47 -6.37 14.19
C CYS A 238 -18.11 -5.84 13.71
N THR A 239 -17.20 -5.49 14.62
CA THR A 239 -15.84 -5.04 14.28
C THR A 239 -15.01 -6.19 13.73
N ILE A 240 -15.13 -7.39 14.31
CA ILE A 240 -14.50 -8.59 13.77
C ILE A 240 -15.14 -8.98 12.43
N ALA A 241 -16.47 -8.94 12.30
CA ALA A 241 -17.15 -9.20 11.03
C ALA A 241 -16.77 -8.18 9.93
N ALA A 242 -16.61 -6.90 10.29
CA ALA A 242 -16.15 -5.85 9.38
C ALA A 242 -14.66 -6.01 9.03
N ALA A 243 -13.80 -6.37 9.98
CA ALA A 243 -12.39 -6.68 9.74
C ALA A 243 -12.22 -7.93 8.84
N VAL A 244 -13.12 -8.90 8.95
CA VAL A 244 -13.16 -10.10 8.11
C VAL A 244 -13.70 -9.79 6.72
N LEU A 245 -14.78 -9.03 6.61
CA LEU A 245 -15.27 -8.52 5.32
C LEU A 245 -14.22 -7.67 4.62
N PHE A 246 -13.47 -6.87 5.39
CA PHE A 246 -12.34 -6.08 4.92
C PHE A 246 -11.17 -6.97 4.44
N PHE A 247 -10.77 -7.97 5.23
CA PHE A 247 -9.74 -8.95 4.83
C PHE A 247 -10.15 -9.72 3.56
N LEU A 248 -11.44 -10.07 3.43
CA LEU A 248 -12.04 -10.70 2.26
C LEU A 248 -11.99 -9.80 1.01
N VAL A 249 -12.44 -8.54 1.11
CA VAL A 249 -12.45 -7.60 -0.03
C VAL A 249 -11.03 -7.26 -0.48
N CYS A 250 -10.10 -7.11 0.47
CA CYS A 250 -8.72 -6.76 0.16
C CYS A 250 -7.92 -7.89 -0.48
N MET A 251 -8.16 -9.15 -0.09
CA MET A 251 -7.55 -10.31 -0.73
C MET A 251 -8.08 -10.57 -2.14
N VAL A 252 -9.29 -10.08 -2.46
CA VAL A 252 -9.96 -10.23 -3.77
C VAL A 252 -9.46 -9.19 -4.79
N VAL A 253 -9.00 -8.02 -4.33
CA VAL A 253 -8.71 -6.85 -5.19
C VAL A 253 -7.25 -6.45 -5.05
N PHE A 254 -6.34 -7.18 -5.69
CA PHE A 254 -4.93 -6.80 -5.78
C PHE A 254 -4.75 -5.58 -6.70
N ARG A 255 -5.08 -4.37 -6.21
CA ARG A 255 -4.54 -3.10 -6.71
C ARG A 255 -4.44 -2.06 -5.56
N PRO A 256 -3.29 -1.38 -5.40
CA PRO A 256 -3.06 -0.38 -4.34
C PRO A 256 -3.92 0.90 -4.43
N SER A 257 -4.76 1.05 -5.46
CA SER A 257 -5.62 2.23 -5.64
C SER A 257 -6.85 2.28 -4.72
N ALA A 258 -7.08 1.27 -3.89
CA ALA A 258 -8.34 1.13 -3.14
C ALA A 258 -8.40 1.91 -1.82
N VAL A 259 -7.34 2.61 -1.41
CA VAL A 259 -7.24 3.36 -0.13
C VAL A 259 -8.43 4.31 0.12
N GLY A 260 -9.00 4.93 -0.93
CA GLY A 260 -10.16 5.82 -0.81
C GLY A 260 -11.47 5.13 -0.43
N ILE A 261 -11.69 3.89 -0.87
CA ILE A 261 -12.88 3.10 -0.52
C ILE A 261 -12.80 2.60 0.93
N HIS A 262 -11.58 2.43 1.43
CA HIS A 262 -11.27 1.84 2.73
C HIS A 262 -11.51 2.84 3.87
N GLY A 263 -11.14 4.10 3.65
CA GLY A 263 -11.48 5.19 4.57
C GLY A 263 -12.99 5.40 4.71
N THR A 264 -13.74 5.29 3.61
CA THR A 264 -15.20 5.52 3.61
C THR A 264 -15.96 4.43 4.34
N LEU A 265 -15.63 3.14 4.17
CA LEU A 265 -16.30 2.04 4.88
C LEU A 265 -16.02 2.07 6.40
N ILE A 266 -14.78 2.38 6.78
CA ILE A 266 -14.37 2.49 8.19
C ILE A 266 -14.96 3.76 8.83
N ALA A 267 -14.97 4.89 8.12
CA ALA A 267 -15.60 6.13 8.58
C ALA A 267 -17.14 6.00 8.66
N SER A 268 -17.76 5.28 7.73
CA SER A 268 -19.21 4.99 7.73
C SER A 268 -19.61 4.06 8.88
N PHE A 269 -18.77 3.07 9.17
CA PHE A 269 -18.96 2.18 10.32
C PHE A 269 -18.69 2.88 11.65
N ALA A 270 -17.63 3.70 11.74
CA ALA A 270 -17.36 4.53 12.90
C ALA A 270 -18.49 5.57 13.12
N ALA A 271 -19.02 6.16 12.05
CA ALA A 271 -20.19 7.04 12.09
C ALA A 271 -21.44 6.28 12.55
N TYR A 272 -21.70 5.07 12.04
CA TYR A 272 -22.80 4.22 12.47
C TYR A 272 -22.72 3.81 13.95
N VAL A 273 -21.52 3.48 14.45
CA VAL A 273 -21.28 3.17 15.87
C VAL A 273 -21.41 4.43 16.74
N MET A 274 -20.93 5.59 16.26
CA MET A 274 -21.16 6.89 16.92
C MET A 274 -22.65 7.28 16.94
N TRP A 275 -23.42 6.84 15.95
CA TRP A 275 -24.83 7.19 15.76
C TRP A 275 -25.78 6.27 16.54
N THR A 276 -25.53 4.96 16.55
CA THR A 276 -26.42 3.95 17.14
C THR A 276 -26.25 3.75 18.64
N GLY A 277 -25.51 4.62 19.32
CA GLY A 277 -25.48 4.69 20.79
C GLY A 277 -26.92 4.73 21.33
N GLN A 278 -27.39 3.58 21.81
CA GLN A 278 -28.71 3.44 22.39
C GLN A 278 -28.75 4.15 23.75
N LYS A 279 -29.91 4.71 24.08
CA LYS A 279 -30.22 5.23 25.41
C LYS A 279 -30.24 4.06 26.38
N TYR A 280 -29.24 3.99 27.26
CA TYR A 280 -29.29 3.13 28.44
C TYR A 280 -29.26 4.00 29.69
N PRO A 281 -30.07 3.68 30.72
CA PRO A 281 -29.98 4.37 31.99
C PRO A 281 -28.59 4.12 32.60
N ALA A 282 -27.99 5.19 33.08
CA ALA A 282 -26.69 5.18 33.73
C ALA A 282 -26.71 4.23 34.95
N ARG A 283 -25.87 3.20 34.91
CA ARG A 283 -25.41 2.52 36.13
C ARG A 283 -23.89 2.56 36.16
N THR A 284 -23.40 3.35 37.11
CA THR A 284 -22.00 3.64 37.38
C THR A 284 -21.30 2.42 37.96
N THR A 285 -20.08 2.15 37.46
CA THR A 285 -18.89 1.66 38.18
C THR A 285 -17.78 1.41 37.14
N LEU A 286 -16.73 2.23 37.15
CA LEU A 286 -15.67 2.19 36.11
C LEU A 286 -14.29 2.06 36.74
N LYS A 287 -13.61 0.94 36.45
CA LYS A 287 -12.18 0.74 36.75
C LYS A 287 -11.29 1.73 35.98
N PRO A 288 -10.04 1.99 36.44
CA PRO A 288 -9.00 2.69 35.66
C PRO A 288 -8.79 2.07 34.28
N ALA A 289 -8.08 2.75 33.36
CA ALA A 289 -7.74 2.18 32.04
C ALA A 289 -7.29 0.72 32.17
N GLY A 290 -8.09 -0.22 31.66
CA GLY A 290 -7.79 -1.65 31.80
C GLY A 290 -6.54 -1.99 30.99
N ALA A 291 -5.79 -3.03 31.40
CA ALA A 291 -4.61 -3.50 30.68
C ALA A 291 -4.84 -3.64 29.16
N THR A 292 -6.04 -4.06 28.74
CA THR A 292 -6.46 -4.13 27.33
C THR A 292 -6.42 -2.78 26.61
N GLN A 293 -6.87 -1.69 27.24
CA GLN A 293 -6.86 -0.34 26.66
C GLN A 293 -5.44 0.19 26.48
N ILE A 294 -4.59 -0.03 27.50
CA ILE A 294 -3.18 0.34 27.47
C ILE A 294 -2.47 -0.47 26.37
N GLY A 295 -2.73 -1.78 26.28
CA GLY A 295 -2.19 -2.65 25.26
C GLY A 295 -2.60 -2.24 23.85
N LEU A 296 -3.88 -1.93 23.62
CA LEU A 296 -4.37 -1.43 22.33
C LEU A 296 -3.73 -0.09 21.95
N PHE A 297 -3.62 0.84 22.90
CA PHE A 297 -2.96 2.13 22.68
C PHE A 297 -1.49 1.96 22.28
N CYS A 298 -0.74 1.17 23.05
CA CYS A 298 0.68 0.92 22.78
C CYS A 298 0.87 0.20 21.44
N GLY A 299 -0.02 -0.75 21.11
CA GLY A 299 0.02 -1.45 19.84
C GLY A 299 -0.25 -0.55 18.63
N ILE A 300 -1.22 0.37 18.70
CA ILE A 300 -1.47 1.35 17.63
C ILE A 300 -0.24 2.24 17.40
N VAL A 301 0.35 2.75 18.48
CA VAL A 301 1.56 3.58 18.41
C VAL A 301 2.74 2.78 17.84
N ALA A 302 2.94 1.54 18.27
CA ALA A 302 4.02 0.68 17.78
C ALA A 302 3.89 0.38 16.28
N VAL A 303 2.68 0.09 15.79
CA VAL A 303 2.44 -0.09 14.35
C VAL A 303 2.74 1.20 13.60
N ALA A 304 2.27 2.36 14.07
CA ALA A 304 2.54 3.64 13.42
C ALA A 304 4.05 3.94 13.35
N ILE A 305 4.81 3.68 14.42
CA ILE A 305 6.27 3.86 14.45
C ILE A 305 6.97 2.88 13.49
N ALA A 306 6.60 1.59 13.50
CA ALA A 306 7.21 0.60 12.62
C ALA A 306 7.04 0.96 11.13
N ASN A 307 5.88 1.51 10.76
CA ASN A 307 5.54 1.91 9.39
C ASN A 307 6.25 3.21 8.92
N LEU A 308 7.06 3.85 9.77
CA LEU A 308 7.91 4.97 9.34
C LEU A 308 9.12 4.51 8.52
N ILE A 309 9.57 3.26 8.70
CA ILE A 309 10.79 2.70 8.08
C ILE A 309 10.53 1.36 7.37
N ASP A 310 9.37 0.74 7.65
CA ASP A 310 8.96 -0.56 7.10
C ASP A 310 7.79 -0.42 6.10
N PHE A 311 7.29 -1.56 5.59
CA PHE A 311 6.21 -1.67 4.59
C PHE A 311 5.05 -0.69 4.79
N ALA A 312 4.44 -0.26 3.69
CA ALA A 312 3.35 0.71 3.70
C ALA A 312 2.19 0.28 4.61
N ILE A 313 1.70 1.22 5.44
CA ILE A 313 0.49 1.02 6.26
C ILE A 313 -0.77 0.75 5.43
N PHE A 314 -0.69 1.00 4.12
CA PHE A 314 -1.74 0.76 3.12
C PHE A 314 -1.77 -0.67 2.60
N GLU A 315 -0.77 -1.50 2.95
CA GLU A 315 -0.86 -2.93 2.71
C GLU A 315 -2.10 -3.47 3.43
N PRO A 316 -3.01 -4.17 2.75
CA PRO A 316 -4.32 -4.40 3.31
C PRO A 316 -4.31 -5.16 4.64
N ALA A 317 -3.38 -6.10 4.82
CA ALA A 317 -3.23 -6.80 6.10
C ALA A 317 -2.85 -5.84 7.25
N VAL A 318 -1.93 -4.90 7.00
CA VAL A 318 -1.47 -3.93 8.00
C VAL A 318 -2.56 -2.91 8.28
N ALA A 319 -3.15 -2.33 7.24
CA ALA A 319 -4.26 -1.38 7.32
C ALA A 319 -5.43 -1.95 8.12
N GLY A 320 -5.83 -3.18 7.81
CA GLY A 320 -6.96 -3.85 8.45
C GLY A 320 -6.76 -4.05 9.94
N LEU A 321 -5.60 -4.57 10.33
CA LEU A 321 -5.26 -4.75 11.74
C LEU A 321 -5.19 -3.41 12.47
N PHE A 322 -4.53 -2.41 11.88
CA PHE A 322 -4.37 -1.07 12.47
C PHE A 322 -5.74 -0.42 12.76
N TRP A 323 -6.63 -0.37 11.78
CA TRP A 323 -7.96 0.23 11.96
C TRP A 323 -8.87 -0.59 12.87
N THR A 324 -8.72 -1.93 12.87
CA THR A 324 -9.43 -2.80 13.82
C THR A 324 -9.01 -2.51 15.26
N MET A 325 -7.71 -2.32 15.52
CA MET A 325 -7.21 -1.95 16.84
C MET A 325 -7.75 -0.59 17.29
N ILE A 326 -7.82 0.39 16.39
CA ILE A 326 -8.43 1.70 16.65
C ILE A 326 -9.92 1.58 16.98
N ALA A 327 -10.66 0.78 16.22
CA ALA A 327 -12.08 0.53 16.46
C ALA A 327 -12.32 -0.15 17.81
N CYS A 328 -11.52 -1.17 18.14
CA CYS A 328 -11.54 -1.82 19.46
C CYS A 328 -11.24 -0.83 20.59
N LEU A 329 -10.22 0.03 20.41
CA LEU A 329 -9.87 1.05 21.40
C LEU A 329 -11.01 2.05 21.59
N PHE A 330 -11.63 2.50 20.50
CA PHE A 330 -12.78 3.39 20.55
C PHE A 330 -13.98 2.75 21.25
N ALA A 331 -14.29 1.48 20.94
CA ALA A 331 -15.40 0.73 21.54
C ALA A 331 -15.23 0.53 23.05
N VAL A 332 -14.02 0.17 23.49
CA VAL A 332 -13.69 0.06 24.92
C VAL A 332 -13.82 1.42 25.61
N ASN A 333 -13.48 2.51 24.91
CA ASN A 333 -13.55 3.85 25.45
C ASN A 333 -15.00 4.37 25.51
N SER A 334 -15.81 4.23 24.47
CA SER A 334 -17.16 4.82 24.37
C SER A 334 -18.13 4.36 25.46
N GLN A 335 -17.92 3.20 26.06
CA GLN A 335 -18.76 2.70 27.17
C GLN A 335 -18.48 3.34 28.52
N ARG A 336 -17.38 4.09 28.65
CA ARG A 336 -17.10 4.82 29.90
C ARG A 336 -17.83 6.16 30.00
N THR A 337 -18.73 6.49 29.06
CA THR A 337 -19.20 7.87 28.81
C THR A 337 -20.65 8.19 29.23
N ASP A 338 -21.33 7.33 29.99
CA ASP A 338 -22.76 7.55 30.32
C ASP A 338 -23.04 8.42 31.56
N ALA A 339 -22.04 9.11 32.11
CA ALA A 339 -22.30 10.19 33.07
C ALA A 339 -22.64 11.50 32.33
N GLY A 340 -23.92 11.67 31.95
CA GLY A 340 -24.52 12.99 31.75
C GLY A 340 -24.37 13.70 30.40
N ARG A 341 -24.09 13.00 29.29
CA ARG A 341 -24.13 13.64 27.96
C ARG A 341 -25.57 13.71 27.42
N VAL A 342 -26.05 14.92 27.15
CA VAL A 342 -27.23 15.16 26.31
C VAL A 342 -26.95 14.57 24.93
N GLN A 343 -27.51 13.39 24.64
CA GLN A 343 -27.45 12.80 23.32
C GLN A 343 -28.42 13.54 22.41
N PHE A 344 -27.90 14.35 21.50
CA PHE A 344 -28.63 14.75 20.31
C PHE A 344 -28.83 13.51 19.43
N ALA A 345 -29.97 12.85 19.61
CA ALA A 345 -30.40 11.79 18.73
C ALA A 345 -31.00 12.44 17.49
N PRO A 346 -30.32 12.46 16.32
CA PRO A 346 -30.94 12.98 15.10
C PRO A 346 -32.23 12.19 14.83
N PRO A 347 -33.29 12.85 14.33
CA PRO A 347 -34.59 12.23 14.10
C PRO A 347 -34.46 10.99 13.21
N LYS A 348 -35.34 9.99 13.39
CA LYS A 348 -35.30 8.70 12.65
C LYS A 348 -35.13 8.90 11.14
N ILE A 349 -35.75 9.94 10.58
CA ILE A 349 -35.66 10.33 9.17
C ILE A 349 -34.23 10.73 8.79
N ALA A 350 -33.54 11.55 9.59
CA ALA A 350 -32.15 11.91 9.34
C ALA A 350 -31.20 10.69 9.43
N ARG A 351 -31.52 9.71 10.30
CA ARG A 351 -30.76 8.44 10.39
C ARG A 351 -30.90 7.59 9.15
N LEU A 352 -32.15 7.42 8.72
CA LEU A 352 -32.45 6.69 7.50
C LEU A 352 -31.84 7.39 6.28
N ALA A 353 -31.91 8.72 6.22
CA ALA A 353 -31.31 9.50 5.15
C ALA A 353 -29.80 9.28 5.07
N VAL A 354 -29.04 9.45 6.15
CA VAL A 354 -27.57 9.26 6.08
C VAL A 354 -27.20 7.80 5.83
N LEU A 355 -27.90 6.82 6.41
CA LEU A 355 -27.64 5.41 6.12
C LEU A 355 -27.88 5.09 4.66
N THR A 356 -29.01 5.54 4.10
CA THR A 356 -29.35 5.33 2.70
C THR A 356 -28.37 6.06 1.79
N THR A 357 -28.04 7.33 2.06
CA THR A 357 -27.05 8.09 1.28
C THR A 357 -25.67 7.43 1.33
N THR A 358 -25.23 6.99 2.51
CA THR A 358 -23.94 6.31 2.68
C THR A 358 -23.92 4.98 1.96
N ALA A 359 -24.98 4.18 2.07
CA ALA A 359 -25.12 2.91 1.36
C ALA A 359 -25.12 3.14 -0.15
N VAL A 360 -25.95 4.07 -0.66
CA VAL A 360 -26.04 4.41 -2.09
C VAL A 360 -24.69 4.89 -2.62
N LEU A 361 -24.02 5.82 -1.93
CA LEU A 361 -22.69 6.30 -2.32
C LEU A 361 -21.67 5.17 -2.30
N THR A 362 -21.70 4.30 -1.29
CA THR A 362 -20.81 3.15 -1.19
C THR A 362 -21.04 2.16 -2.33
N PHE A 363 -22.29 1.78 -2.61
CA PHE A 363 -22.63 0.88 -3.72
C PHE A 363 -22.34 1.50 -5.08
N ALA A 364 -22.56 2.80 -5.26
CA ALA A 364 -22.20 3.52 -6.48
C ALA A 364 -20.67 3.56 -6.68
N LEU A 365 -19.92 3.87 -5.63
CA LEU A 365 -18.45 3.87 -5.65
C LEU A 365 -17.89 2.47 -5.89
N LEU A 366 -18.42 1.45 -5.22
CA LEU A 366 -18.04 0.05 -5.45
C LEU A 366 -18.40 -0.38 -6.87
N GLY A 367 -19.59 -0.03 -7.36
CA GLY A 367 -20.02 -0.31 -8.73
C GLY A 367 -19.07 0.30 -9.75
N TRP A 368 -18.71 1.57 -9.57
CA TRP A 368 -17.82 2.30 -10.48
C TRP A 368 -16.35 1.87 -10.37
N ALA A 369 -15.84 1.59 -9.17
CA ALA A 369 -14.43 1.29 -8.95
C ALA A 369 -14.09 -0.21 -9.04
N LEU A 370 -15.03 -1.12 -8.75
CA LEU A 370 -14.78 -2.56 -8.67
C LEU A 370 -15.21 -3.30 -9.94
N ILE A 371 -16.40 -2.99 -10.49
CA ILE A 371 -16.95 -3.75 -11.61
C ILE A 371 -16.06 -3.64 -12.87
N PRO A 372 -15.58 -2.45 -13.29
CA PRO A 372 -14.75 -2.33 -14.49
C PRO A 372 -13.45 -3.14 -14.39
N PRO A 373 -12.64 -3.03 -13.31
CA PRO A 373 -11.42 -3.84 -13.17
C PRO A 373 -11.70 -5.34 -13.09
N VAL A 374 -12.77 -5.79 -12.42
CA VAL A 374 -13.13 -7.21 -12.34
C VAL A 374 -13.52 -7.76 -13.71
N ARG A 375 -14.34 -7.02 -14.47
CA ARG A 375 -14.71 -7.42 -15.84
C ARG A 375 -13.48 -7.47 -16.76
N SER A 376 -12.61 -6.46 -16.69
CA SER A 376 -11.35 -6.44 -17.42
C SER A 376 -10.45 -7.62 -17.04
N GLY A 377 -10.28 -7.89 -15.75
CA GLY A 377 -9.49 -9.01 -15.23
C GLY A 377 -9.98 -10.36 -15.72
N ARG A 378 -11.30 -10.60 -15.75
CA ARG A 378 -11.88 -11.82 -16.32
C ARG A 378 -11.54 -12.00 -17.81
N ASN A 379 -11.60 -10.93 -18.58
CA ASN A 379 -11.25 -10.97 -20.00
C ASN A 379 -9.75 -11.22 -20.21
N ILE A 380 -8.88 -10.59 -19.40
CA ILE A 380 -7.43 -10.86 -19.39
C ILE A 380 -7.17 -12.33 -19.09
N GLN A 381 -7.79 -12.89 -18.05
CA GLN A 381 -7.58 -14.28 -17.67
C GLN A 381 -8.00 -15.24 -18.80
N ARG A 382 -9.14 -14.98 -19.45
CA ARG A 382 -9.57 -15.74 -20.64
C ARG A 382 -8.55 -15.61 -21.79
N ALA A 383 -7.99 -14.42 -22.01
CA ALA A 383 -7.00 -14.18 -23.07
C ALA A 383 -5.70 -14.96 -22.86
N LEU A 384 -5.31 -15.20 -21.61
CA LEU A 384 -4.15 -16.03 -21.29
C LEU A 384 -4.38 -17.49 -21.68
N ASN A 385 -5.59 -18.00 -21.44
CA ASN A 385 -5.99 -19.38 -21.71
C ASN A 385 -6.46 -19.66 -23.15
N ASP A 386 -6.80 -18.62 -23.92
CA ASP A 386 -7.23 -18.73 -25.32
C ASP A 386 -6.28 -17.96 -26.24
N PRO A 387 -5.25 -18.62 -26.81
CA PRO A 387 -4.31 -17.97 -27.73
C PRO A 387 -4.95 -17.43 -29.01
N PHE A 388 -6.05 -18.03 -29.48
CA PHE A 388 -6.70 -17.66 -30.74
C PHE A 388 -7.49 -16.35 -30.59
N ARG A 389 -8.21 -16.19 -29.49
CA ARG A 389 -9.00 -14.97 -29.19
C ARG A 389 -8.26 -13.95 -28.32
N ARG A 390 -6.96 -14.14 -28.08
CA ARG A 390 -6.17 -13.35 -27.14
C ARG A 390 -6.25 -11.83 -27.39
N ILE A 391 -6.08 -11.38 -28.63
CA ILE A 391 -6.12 -9.95 -28.98
C ILE A 391 -7.53 -9.39 -28.75
N GLU A 392 -8.57 -10.09 -29.22
CA GLU A 392 -9.98 -9.70 -29.04
C GLU A 392 -10.33 -9.57 -27.55
N LEU A 393 -9.90 -10.52 -26.73
CA LEU A 393 -10.16 -10.54 -25.29
C LEU A 393 -9.40 -9.42 -24.55
N PHE A 394 -8.16 -9.10 -24.95
CA PHE A 394 -7.47 -7.93 -24.40
C PHE A 394 -8.11 -6.60 -24.82
N ASP A 395 -8.62 -6.49 -26.04
CA ASP A 395 -9.37 -5.32 -26.50
C ASP A 395 -10.71 -5.20 -25.76
N ALA A 396 -11.41 -6.31 -25.51
CA ALA A 396 -12.60 -6.35 -24.67
C ALA A 396 -12.29 -5.96 -23.22
N ALA A 397 -11.14 -6.37 -22.69
CA ALA A 397 -10.67 -5.93 -21.37
C ALA A 397 -10.40 -4.41 -21.35
N ALA A 398 -9.80 -3.86 -22.40
CA ALA A 398 -9.54 -2.42 -22.54
C ALA A 398 -10.82 -1.57 -22.60
N LYS A 399 -11.89 -2.11 -23.18
CA LYS A 399 -13.23 -1.50 -23.19
C LYS A 399 -13.90 -1.62 -21.82
N ALA A 400 -13.71 -2.75 -21.13
CA ALA A 400 -14.29 -3.00 -19.82
C ALA A 400 -13.69 -2.11 -18.71
N ASP A 401 -12.39 -1.81 -18.78
CA ASP A 401 -11.69 -0.88 -17.88
C ASP A 401 -11.03 0.25 -18.71
N PRO A 402 -11.75 1.37 -18.94
CA PRO A 402 -11.24 2.46 -19.76
C PRO A 402 -10.15 3.29 -19.07
N LEU A 403 -9.94 3.13 -17.76
CA LEU A 403 -8.95 3.88 -17.00
C LEU A 403 -7.60 3.17 -16.93
N SER A 404 -7.58 1.83 -17.06
CA SER A 404 -6.33 1.09 -16.98
C SER A 404 -5.52 1.17 -18.29
N PRO A 405 -4.21 1.50 -18.22
CA PRO A 405 -3.31 1.45 -19.37
C PRO A 405 -2.88 0.01 -19.72
N MET A 406 -3.12 -0.95 -18.81
CA MET A 406 -2.57 -2.30 -18.89
C MET A 406 -3.21 -3.13 -20.03
N PRO A 407 -4.55 -3.21 -20.18
CA PRO A 407 -5.13 -4.05 -21.23
C PRO A 407 -4.74 -3.62 -22.66
N PRO A 408 -4.76 -2.32 -23.05
CA PRO A 408 -4.22 -1.90 -24.34
C PRO A 408 -2.75 -2.28 -24.52
N GLY A 409 -1.94 -2.16 -23.45
CA GLY A 409 -0.54 -2.55 -23.48
C GLY A 409 -0.31 -4.06 -23.64
N LEU A 410 -1.19 -4.91 -23.12
CA LEU A 410 -1.19 -6.37 -23.33
C LEU A 410 -1.66 -6.74 -24.73
N SER A 411 -2.69 -6.06 -25.23
CA SER A 411 -3.18 -6.23 -26.60
C SER A 411 -2.09 -5.88 -27.63
N ALA A 412 -1.42 -4.75 -27.44
CA ALA A 412 -0.26 -4.33 -28.25
C ALA A 412 0.86 -5.39 -28.24
N GLU A 413 1.16 -5.98 -27.07
CA GLU A 413 2.15 -7.05 -26.95
C GLU A 413 1.73 -8.30 -27.72
N ALA A 414 0.46 -8.69 -27.67
CA ALA A 414 -0.06 -9.84 -28.39
C ALA A 414 0.00 -9.63 -29.91
N CYS A 415 -0.33 -8.43 -30.40
CA CYS A 415 -0.16 -8.05 -31.81
C CYS A 415 1.30 -8.13 -32.24
N LEU A 416 2.23 -7.56 -31.45
CA LEU A 416 3.65 -7.58 -31.77
C LEU A 416 4.20 -9.02 -31.83
N ARG A 417 3.83 -9.88 -30.87
CA ARG A 417 4.21 -11.29 -30.88
C ARG A 417 3.69 -12.04 -32.11
N ARG A 418 2.49 -11.70 -32.58
CA ARG A 418 1.93 -12.27 -33.83
C ARG A 418 2.73 -11.81 -35.04
N TYR A 419 3.09 -10.53 -35.11
CA TYR A 419 3.96 -10.00 -36.16
C TYR A 419 5.31 -10.72 -36.19
N THR A 420 5.99 -10.85 -35.04
CA THR A 420 7.32 -11.51 -34.98
C THR A 420 7.32 -12.99 -35.32
N LYS A 421 6.17 -13.67 -35.17
CA LYS A 421 6.01 -15.10 -35.52
C LYS A 421 5.53 -15.33 -36.95
N GLY A 422 4.95 -14.30 -37.58
CA GLY A 422 4.47 -14.41 -38.95
C GLY A 422 5.64 -14.45 -39.93
N ASN A 423 5.50 -15.24 -41.01
CA ASN A 423 6.47 -15.25 -42.10
C ASN A 423 6.37 -14.00 -42.99
N THR A 424 5.25 -13.26 -42.91
CA THR A 424 5.00 -12.03 -43.68
C THR A 424 5.06 -10.80 -42.78
N ARG A 425 5.81 -9.77 -43.23
CA ARG A 425 5.90 -8.46 -42.57
C ARG A 425 4.60 -7.66 -42.75
N ASP A 426 3.55 -8.07 -42.04
CA ASP A 426 2.25 -7.38 -42.05
C ASP A 426 2.34 -6.03 -41.31
N THR A 427 2.42 -4.94 -42.08
CA THR A 427 2.52 -3.57 -41.56
C THR A 427 1.26 -3.11 -40.83
N THR A 428 0.10 -3.72 -41.12
CA THR A 428 -1.16 -3.40 -40.43
C THR A 428 -1.12 -3.82 -38.96
N LEU A 429 -0.43 -4.91 -38.64
CA LEU A 429 -0.20 -5.34 -37.27
C LEU A 429 0.68 -4.35 -36.50
N LEU A 430 1.73 -3.80 -37.12
CA LEU A 430 2.58 -2.80 -36.46
C LEU A 430 1.80 -1.51 -36.18
N GLN A 431 0.97 -1.05 -37.12
CA GLN A 431 0.11 0.11 -36.88
C GLN A 431 -0.88 -0.16 -35.74
N ALA A 432 -1.48 -1.36 -35.70
CA ALA A 432 -2.33 -1.81 -34.61
C ALA A 432 -1.62 -1.82 -33.23
N VAL A 433 -0.31 -2.11 -33.19
CA VAL A 433 0.51 -2.00 -31.97
C VAL A 433 0.67 -0.54 -31.57
N VAL A 434 1.01 0.35 -32.51
CA VAL A 434 1.18 1.79 -32.28
C VAL A 434 -0.09 2.40 -31.68
N ASP A 435 -1.26 2.12 -32.26
CA ASP A 435 -2.54 2.68 -31.80
C ASP A 435 -2.87 2.25 -30.36
N ARG A 436 -2.68 0.95 -30.07
CA ARG A 436 -2.92 0.40 -28.72
C ARG A 436 -1.93 0.94 -27.69
N ARG A 437 -0.66 1.14 -28.05
CA ARG A 437 0.34 1.78 -27.18
C ARG A 437 0.01 3.24 -26.93
N ARG A 438 -0.45 3.98 -27.93
CA ARG A 438 -0.91 5.37 -27.76
C ARG A 438 -2.09 5.47 -26.80
N ILE A 439 -3.06 4.55 -26.87
CA ILE A 439 -4.14 4.46 -25.88
C ILE A 439 -3.58 4.20 -24.47
N ALA A 440 -2.63 3.26 -24.33
CA ALA A 440 -2.00 3.00 -23.03
C ALA A 440 -1.27 4.24 -22.48
N ILE A 441 -0.58 4.99 -23.34
CA ILE A 441 0.10 6.25 -22.98
C ILE A 441 -0.89 7.34 -22.58
N GLN A 442 -2.00 7.48 -23.30
CA GLN A 442 -3.03 8.46 -22.97
C GLN A 442 -3.62 8.19 -21.57
N ARG A 443 -3.82 6.92 -21.21
CA ARG A 443 -4.32 6.49 -19.89
C ARG A 443 -3.28 6.59 -18.79
N ASN A 444 -1.98 6.45 -19.10
CA ASN A 444 -0.89 6.64 -18.16
C ASN A 444 0.29 7.37 -18.81
N LYS A 445 0.24 8.70 -18.68
CA LYS A 445 1.28 9.59 -19.22
C LYS A 445 2.56 9.56 -18.39
N ALA A 446 2.55 9.04 -17.17
CA ALA A 446 3.71 9.06 -16.28
C ALA A 446 4.65 7.86 -16.52
N GLY A 447 4.08 6.69 -16.85
CA GLY A 447 4.87 5.48 -17.05
C GLY A 447 5.73 5.50 -18.31
N TYR A 448 7.05 5.30 -18.16
CA TYR A 448 8.01 5.27 -19.28
C TYR A 448 7.86 4.04 -20.20
N ARG A 449 7.31 2.92 -19.70
CA ARG A 449 7.37 1.62 -20.38
C ARG A 449 6.68 1.61 -21.73
N ASN A 450 5.52 2.25 -21.85
CA ASN A 450 4.79 2.28 -23.12
C ASN A 450 5.46 3.17 -24.16
N TYR A 451 6.16 4.23 -23.75
CA TYR A 451 6.97 5.06 -24.63
C TYR A 451 8.17 4.29 -25.19
N ARG A 452 8.92 3.59 -24.33
CA ARG A 452 10.05 2.73 -24.77
C ARG A 452 9.59 1.63 -25.73
N LYS A 453 8.47 0.97 -25.42
CA LYS A 453 7.88 -0.06 -26.30
C LYS A 453 7.31 0.51 -27.61
N LEU A 454 6.98 1.81 -27.64
CA LEU A 454 6.55 2.47 -28.86
C LEU A 454 7.77 2.76 -29.75
N ALA A 455 8.90 3.15 -29.17
CA ALA A 455 10.16 3.31 -29.90
C ALA A 455 10.60 2.01 -30.59
N GLU A 456 10.57 0.89 -29.87
CA GLU A 456 10.87 -0.45 -30.42
C GLU A 456 10.04 -0.78 -31.68
N VAL A 457 8.77 -0.37 -31.72
CA VAL A 457 7.90 -0.60 -32.87
C VAL A 457 8.23 0.34 -34.02
N TYR A 458 8.58 1.60 -33.74
CA TYR A 458 9.03 2.53 -34.77
C TYR A 458 10.37 2.10 -35.40
N GLU A 459 11.28 1.51 -34.63
CA GLU A 459 12.49 0.89 -35.18
C GLU A 459 12.16 -0.26 -36.15
N LEU A 460 11.21 -1.12 -35.81
CA LEU A 460 10.73 -2.18 -36.71
C LEU A 460 10.07 -1.64 -37.99
N GLN A 461 9.51 -0.44 -37.93
CA GLN A 461 8.96 0.27 -39.09
C GLN A 461 10.01 1.08 -39.87
N ALA A 462 11.29 1.05 -39.45
CA ALA A 462 12.37 1.88 -39.97
C ALA A 462 12.10 3.40 -39.85
N GLU A 463 11.29 3.80 -38.87
CA GLU A 463 10.96 5.20 -38.57
C GLU A 463 11.89 5.74 -37.45
N THR A 464 13.19 5.80 -37.72
CA THR A 464 14.24 6.13 -36.74
C THR A 464 13.97 7.45 -35.99
N GLU A 465 13.50 8.48 -36.67
CA GLU A 465 13.14 9.77 -36.09
C GLU A 465 12.05 9.63 -35.00
N ARG A 466 10.97 8.91 -35.33
CA ARG A 466 9.85 8.68 -34.39
C ARG A 466 10.25 7.74 -33.27
N ALA A 467 11.14 6.78 -33.53
CA ALA A 467 11.72 5.94 -32.50
C ALA A 467 12.52 6.78 -31.49
N PHE A 468 13.37 7.69 -31.99
CA PHE A 468 14.15 8.61 -31.16
C PHE A 468 13.24 9.48 -30.28
N ASP A 469 12.20 10.09 -30.85
CA ASP A 469 11.25 10.92 -30.11
C ASP A 469 10.49 10.15 -29.01
N ALA A 470 10.00 8.95 -29.34
CA ALA A 470 9.31 8.10 -28.38
C ALA A 470 10.24 7.65 -27.24
N LEU A 471 11.50 7.36 -27.55
CA LEU A 471 12.49 6.96 -26.56
C LEU A 471 12.96 8.15 -25.70
N ALA A 472 13.02 9.36 -26.27
CA ALA A 472 13.29 10.58 -25.53
C ALA A 472 12.18 10.87 -24.51
N GLU A 473 10.91 10.62 -24.85
CA GLU A 473 9.82 10.66 -23.86
C GLU A 473 9.99 9.62 -22.75
N ALA A 474 10.49 8.42 -23.08
CA ALA A 474 10.81 7.41 -22.08
C ALA A 474 11.94 7.87 -21.14
N ALA A 475 12.99 8.48 -21.68
CA ALA A 475 14.11 9.03 -20.90
C ALA A 475 13.67 10.19 -20.00
N ARG A 476 12.77 11.08 -20.46
CA ARG A 476 12.18 12.14 -19.61
C ARG A 476 11.46 11.58 -18.38
N ARG A 477 10.90 10.37 -18.46
CA ARG A 477 10.20 9.69 -17.36
C ARG A 477 11.09 8.77 -16.55
N TYR A 478 12.21 8.33 -17.12
CA TYR A 478 13.20 7.53 -16.43
C TYR A 478 14.64 7.93 -16.80
N PRO A 479 15.09 9.12 -16.33
CA PRO A 479 16.40 9.68 -16.68
C PRO A 479 17.57 8.91 -16.06
N GLY A 480 17.31 8.08 -15.06
CA GLY A 480 18.33 7.21 -14.45
C GLY A 480 18.57 5.89 -15.18
N SER A 481 17.94 5.65 -16.34
CA SER A 481 18.07 4.39 -17.08
C SER A 481 19.21 4.44 -18.10
N ASP A 482 20.34 3.84 -17.74
CA ASP A 482 21.47 3.57 -18.64
C ASP A 482 21.05 2.90 -19.96
N ARG A 483 20.14 1.92 -19.92
CA ARG A 483 19.64 1.22 -21.13
C ARG A 483 18.90 2.15 -22.10
N ILE A 484 18.00 3.00 -21.60
CA ILE A 484 17.26 3.95 -22.44
C ILE A 484 18.24 4.95 -23.07
N HIS A 485 19.22 5.44 -22.30
CA HIS A 485 20.24 6.34 -22.84
C HIS A 485 21.15 5.67 -23.86
N LEU A 486 21.48 4.38 -23.69
CA LEU A 486 22.26 3.63 -24.68
C LEU A 486 21.49 3.44 -25.98
N GLU A 487 20.20 3.11 -25.91
CA GLU A 487 19.32 3.01 -27.07
C GLU A 487 19.19 4.39 -27.77
N LEU A 488 19.03 5.49 -27.03
CA LEU A 488 18.99 6.86 -27.57
C LEU A 488 20.29 7.25 -28.28
N ALA A 489 21.44 6.89 -27.69
CA ALA A 489 22.74 7.20 -28.28
C ALA A 489 22.89 6.52 -29.65
N ARG A 490 22.52 5.25 -29.76
CA ARG A 490 22.56 4.51 -31.04
C ARG A 490 21.61 5.10 -32.08
N LEU A 491 20.39 5.45 -31.69
CA LEU A 491 19.43 6.10 -32.59
C LEU A 491 19.93 7.47 -33.04
N ALA A 492 20.59 8.24 -32.17
CA ALA A 492 21.20 9.52 -32.54
C ALA A 492 22.31 9.34 -33.59
N GLU A 493 23.16 8.32 -33.45
CA GLU A 493 24.18 8.01 -34.46
C GLU A 493 23.57 7.64 -35.82
N LEU A 494 22.50 6.83 -35.82
CA LEU A 494 21.76 6.50 -37.05
C LEU A 494 21.13 7.73 -37.73
N LEU A 495 20.86 8.78 -36.95
CA LEU A 495 20.34 10.06 -37.44
C LEU A 495 21.44 11.09 -37.76
N ASN A 496 22.73 10.71 -37.66
CA ASN A 496 23.90 11.60 -37.77
C ASN A 496 23.83 12.80 -36.80
N ARG A 497 23.38 12.55 -35.57
CA ARG A 497 23.29 13.55 -34.48
C ARG A 497 24.36 13.29 -33.45
N ASP A 498 25.61 13.52 -33.84
CA ASP A 498 26.79 13.14 -33.03
C ASP A 498 26.78 13.83 -31.65
N ASP A 499 26.40 15.10 -31.56
CA ASP A 499 26.28 15.81 -30.28
C ASP A 499 25.30 15.12 -29.31
N ALA A 500 24.15 14.67 -29.83
CA ALA A 500 23.16 13.96 -29.04
C ALA A 500 23.64 12.55 -28.65
N ALA A 501 24.32 11.86 -29.57
CA ALA A 501 24.94 10.56 -29.31
C ALA A 501 25.97 10.66 -28.19
N ILE A 502 26.90 11.62 -28.28
CA ILE A 502 27.92 11.90 -27.27
C ILE A 502 27.28 12.19 -25.92
N ALA A 503 26.29 13.10 -25.87
CA ALA A 503 25.60 13.45 -24.62
C ALA A 503 24.96 12.24 -23.95
N HIS A 504 24.33 11.36 -24.73
CA HIS A 504 23.72 10.14 -24.22
C HIS A 504 24.74 9.09 -23.80
N TYR A 505 25.81 8.84 -24.56
CA TYR A 505 26.88 7.94 -24.12
C TYR A 505 27.58 8.43 -22.84
N LYS A 506 27.86 9.74 -22.71
CA LYS A 506 28.39 10.34 -21.46
C LYS A 506 27.44 10.06 -20.29
N THR A 507 26.13 10.18 -20.53
CA THR A 507 25.11 9.85 -19.53
C THR A 507 25.12 8.37 -19.16
N VAL A 508 25.24 7.46 -20.13
CA VAL A 508 25.33 6.00 -19.88
C VAL A 508 26.50 5.68 -18.96
N VAL A 509 27.71 6.17 -19.29
CA VAL A 509 28.93 5.92 -18.52
C VAL A 509 28.79 6.47 -17.11
N ARG A 510 28.35 7.73 -16.95
CA ARG A 510 28.13 8.36 -15.64
C ARG A 510 27.16 7.59 -14.75
N ILE A 511 26.06 7.09 -15.32
CA ILE A 511 25.06 6.32 -14.58
C ILE A 511 25.63 4.99 -14.10
N GLU A 512 26.34 4.27 -14.96
CA GLU A 512 26.95 2.99 -14.65
C GLU A 512 28.11 3.14 -13.65
N ASP A 513 28.94 4.18 -13.77
CA ASP A 513 30.01 4.49 -12.80
C ASP A 513 29.43 4.75 -11.40
N SER A 514 28.40 5.61 -11.33
CA SER A 514 27.72 5.90 -10.08
C SER A 514 27.08 4.65 -9.45
N TYR A 515 26.53 3.74 -10.27
CA TYR A 515 26.04 2.45 -9.81
C TYR A 515 27.18 1.56 -9.27
N ARG A 516 28.32 1.50 -9.96
CA ARG A 516 29.50 0.71 -9.55
C ARG A 516 30.07 1.18 -8.22
N ASP A 517 30.16 2.49 -8.00
CA ASP A 517 30.60 3.06 -6.73
C ASP A 517 29.67 2.66 -5.59
N GLN A 518 28.36 2.78 -5.80
CA GLN A 518 27.38 2.36 -4.82
C GLN A 518 27.40 0.84 -4.57
N PHE A 519 27.61 0.03 -5.61
CA PHE A 519 27.71 -1.42 -5.48
C PHE A 519 28.87 -1.81 -4.55
N ARG A 520 30.02 -1.14 -4.65
CA ARG A 520 31.17 -1.37 -3.76
C ARG A 520 30.85 -1.03 -2.30
N ILE A 521 30.08 0.04 -2.06
CA ILE A 521 29.61 0.42 -0.73
C ILE A 521 28.63 -0.62 -0.17
N MET A 522 27.67 -1.07 -0.98
CA MET A 522 26.63 -2.01 -0.55
C MET A 522 27.16 -3.42 -0.31
N TYR A 523 28.16 -3.84 -1.09
CA TYR A 523 28.64 -5.21 -1.14
C TYR A 523 30.18 -5.27 -1.10
N PRO A 524 30.82 -4.86 0.01
CA PRO A 524 32.28 -4.84 0.11
C PRO A 524 32.86 -6.24 -0.09
N GLY A 525 33.91 -6.34 -0.90
CA GLY A 525 34.58 -7.61 -1.23
C GLY A 525 33.83 -8.51 -2.21
N ARG A 526 32.63 -8.13 -2.70
CA ARG A 526 31.95 -8.86 -3.77
C ARG A 526 32.49 -8.45 -5.14
N LYS A 527 32.51 -9.40 -6.07
CA LYS A 527 32.82 -9.12 -7.48
C LYS A 527 31.83 -8.09 -8.03
N LEU A 528 32.36 -7.06 -8.68
CA LEU A 528 31.56 -5.99 -9.27
C LEU A 528 30.53 -6.56 -10.25
N PHE A 529 29.29 -6.13 -10.10
CA PHE A 529 28.21 -6.41 -11.04
C PHE A 529 27.95 -5.16 -11.87
N SER A 530 27.81 -5.33 -13.19
CA SER A 530 27.42 -4.24 -14.09
C SER A 530 25.93 -4.30 -14.37
N ARG A 531 25.20 -3.21 -14.12
CA ARG A 531 23.74 -3.15 -14.31
C ARG A 531 23.36 -3.08 -15.79
N LEU A 532 24.13 -2.30 -16.55
CA LEU A 532 24.01 -2.22 -18.01
C LEU A 532 24.55 -3.47 -18.72
N GLY A 533 25.50 -4.16 -18.08
CA GLY A 533 26.29 -5.26 -18.62
C GLY A 533 27.64 -4.75 -19.13
N GLU A 534 28.72 -5.47 -18.78
CA GLU A 534 30.11 -5.02 -19.04
C GLU A 534 30.35 -4.70 -20.51
N LYS A 535 29.84 -5.53 -21.43
CA LYS A 535 29.95 -5.31 -22.88
C LYS A 535 29.37 -3.97 -23.32
N ASN A 536 28.19 -3.62 -22.82
CA ASN A 536 27.50 -2.38 -23.19
C ASN A 536 28.16 -1.15 -22.56
N TYR A 537 28.71 -1.30 -21.35
CA TYR A 537 29.50 -0.24 -20.70
C TYR A 537 30.78 0.06 -21.47
N GLN A 538 31.55 -0.97 -21.85
CA GLN A 538 32.75 -0.79 -22.67
C GLN A 538 32.43 -0.23 -24.06
N LEU A 539 31.34 -0.68 -24.68
CA LEU A 539 30.85 -0.12 -25.94
C LEU A 539 30.59 1.39 -25.80
N ALA A 540 29.90 1.84 -24.75
CA ALA A 540 29.62 3.26 -24.55
C ALA A 540 30.90 4.09 -24.42
N LYS A 541 31.91 3.57 -23.70
CA LYS A 541 33.23 4.22 -23.59
C LYS A 541 33.98 4.28 -24.91
N GLN A 542 33.97 3.18 -25.66
CA GLN A 542 34.60 3.11 -26.97
C GLN A 542 33.98 4.12 -27.95
N ARG A 543 32.63 4.19 -28.02
CA ARG A 543 31.95 5.14 -28.90
C ARG A 543 32.23 6.60 -28.53
N LEU A 544 32.41 6.92 -27.25
CA LEU A 544 32.83 8.27 -26.84
C LEU A 544 34.21 8.65 -27.35
N ALA A 545 35.16 7.72 -27.33
CA ALA A 545 36.50 7.94 -27.88
C ALA A 545 36.46 8.10 -29.41
N GLU A 546 35.69 7.24 -30.10
CA GLU A 546 35.54 7.29 -31.56
C GLU A 546 34.87 8.58 -32.06
N LEU A 547 33.91 9.11 -31.31
CA LEU A 547 33.20 10.37 -31.63
C LEU A 547 33.99 11.63 -31.21
N GLY A 548 35.24 11.49 -30.76
CA GLY A 548 36.13 12.62 -30.47
C GLY A 548 35.75 13.43 -29.22
N ALA A 549 35.10 12.81 -28.23
CA ALA A 549 34.52 13.48 -27.08
C ALA A 549 35.33 13.39 -25.77
N GLU A 550 36.61 13.01 -25.85
CA GLU A 550 37.54 12.87 -24.71
C GLU A 550 37.74 14.17 -23.92
#